data_AF-A0A349UM99-F1
#
_entry.id   AF-A0A349UM99-F1
#
_cell.length_a   1.000
_cell.length_b   1.000
_cell.length_c   1.000
_cell.angle_alpha   90.00
_cell.angle_beta   90.00
_cell.angle_gamma   90.00
#
_symmetry.space_group_name_H-M   'P 1'
#
loop_
_entity.id
_entity.type
_entity.pdbx_description
1 polymer ?
#
loop_
_entity_poly.entity_id
_entity_poly.type
_entity_poly.pdbx_seq_one_letter_code
_entity_poly.pdbx_strand_id
1 'polypeptide(L)'
;MRASAYAATVIAILLAAATARGANEARVDCIDTTSTAGRLTAITDQAIVLSGAEGKQTIARADTAQLVLAESKDLSRQPGRQVVVTAAGDELAAANVRVSDGKVRWESPLLGEVELPVASVRTLYLPAANQTVAAIRTHLTEMKLDAARDTLIVAKTADNWIAVEGVLKAVTADKISFRWKDSDRAIAADTVPAVRLAALETPAVPSAGTVLGVDGSSLAFRSLTFADDVFVVESPTMGRRTLDARKVAALRFRSDRVTDLGELTPTRVI
;
A
#
# COMPACT_ATOMS: atom_id res chain seq x y z
N MET A 1 51.58 -62.43 -11.24
CA MET A 1 51.57 -61.04 -11.74
C MET A 1 50.13 -60.61 -12.02
N ARG A 2 49.80 -59.38 -11.62
CA ARG A 2 48.58 -58.59 -11.84
C ARG A 2 47.47 -58.72 -10.79
N ALA A 3 47.49 -57.68 -9.94
CA ALA A 3 46.51 -57.25 -8.97
C ALA A 3 45.25 -56.65 -9.63
N SER A 4 44.14 -56.63 -8.89
CA SER A 4 43.08 -55.64 -9.06
C SER A 4 42.43 -55.39 -7.71
N ALA A 5 42.82 -54.29 -7.09
CA ALA A 5 42.16 -53.70 -5.94
C ALA A 5 41.15 -52.67 -6.47
N TYR A 6 39.86 -52.93 -6.25
CA TYR A 6 38.81 -51.94 -6.51
C TYR A 6 38.82 -50.92 -5.38
N ALA A 7 39.38 -49.75 -5.64
CA ALA A 7 39.27 -48.59 -4.78
C ALA A 7 37.85 -48.01 -4.90
N ALA A 8 37.07 -48.12 -3.82
CA ALA A 8 35.77 -47.49 -3.69
C ALA A 8 35.96 -45.98 -3.47
N THR A 9 35.83 -45.19 -4.54
CA THR A 9 35.80 -43.72 -4.46
C THR A 9 34.44 -43.29 -3.92
N VAL A 10 34.38 -43.02 -2.61
CA VAL A 10 33.26 -42.31 -1.99
C VAL A 10 33.29 -40.87 -2.49
N ILE A 11 32.46 -40.56 -3.49
CA ILE A 11 32.19 -39.18 -3.91
C ILE A 11 31.36 -38.54 -2.79
N ALA A 12 32.04 -37.81 -1.91
CA ALA A 12 31.39 -36.89 -0.99
C ALA A 12 30.75 -35.78 -1.81
N ILE A 13 29.46 -35.93 -2.12
CA ILE A 13 28.61 -34.84 -2.59
C ILE A 13 28.47 -33.88 -1.41
N LEU A 14 29.40 -32.92 -1.33
CA LEU A 14 29.24 -31.71 -0.55
C LEU A 14 27.98 -31.02 -1.09
N LEU A 15 26.86 -31.24 -0.40
CA LEU A 15 25.68 -30.39 -0.47
C LEU A 15 26.14 -28.99 -0.08
N ALA A 16 26.54 -28.20 -1.07
CA ALA A 16 26.47 -26.77 -0.99
C ALA A 16 24.98 -26.43 -0.93
N ALA A 17 24.40 -26.50 0.28
CA ALA A 17 23.20 -25.75 0.62
C ALA A 17 23.61 -24.27 0.54
N ALA A 18 23.73 -23.78 -0.69
CA ALA A 18 23.97 -22.38 -0.97
C ALA A 18 22.85 -21.64 -0.25
N THR A 19 23.26 -20.89 0.76
CA THR A 19 22.47 -19.96 1.56
C THR A 19 21.99 -18.84 0.64
N ALA A 20 21.05 -19.17 -0.25
CA ALA A 20 20.12 -18.21 -0.77
C ALA A 20 19.22 -17.80 0.41
N ARG A 21 19.75 -16.96 1.31
CA ARG A 21 18.97 -15.95 2.04
C ARG A 21 18.42 -15.00 0.98
N GLY A 22 17.50 -15.54 0.19
CA GLY A 22 17.09 -15.04 -1.09
C GLY A 22 15.65 -14.58 -0.97
N ALA A 23 15.49 -13.27 -0.97
CA ALA A 23 14.32 -12.50 -1.35
C ALA A 23 12.99 -12.67 -0.59
N ASN A 24 12.70 -13.75 0.15
CA ASN A 24 11.34 -13.97 0.65
C ASN A 24 11.26 -14.56 2.08
N GLU A 25 12.18 -14.19 2.98
CA GLU A 25 11.97 -14.50 4.39
C GLU A 25 10.79 -13.67 4.90
N ALA A 26 9.75 -14.36 5.36
CA ALA A 26 8.52 -13.78 5.83
C ALA A 26 8.32 -14.13 7.31
N ARG A 27 7.67 -13.24 8.03
CA ARG A 27 7.20 -13.46 9.40
C ARG A 27 5.69 -13.35 9.43
N VAL A 28 5.02 -14.39 9.92
CA VAL A 28 3.59 -14.38 10.19
C VAL A 28 3.40 -14.15 11.68
N ASP A 29 2.66 -13.10 12.02
CA ASP A 29 2.21 -12.81 13.38
C ASP A 29 0.73 -13.20 13.48
N CYS A 30 0.43 -14.11 14.41
CA CYS A 30 -0.89 -14.63 14.67
C CYS A 30 -1.64 -13.78 15.70
N ILE A 31 -2.96 -13.93 15.75
CA ILE A 31 -3.85 -13.22 16.70
C ILE A 31 -3.53 -13.61 18.14
N ASP A 32 -3.09 -14.85 18.37
CA ASP A 32 -2.69 -15.39 19.67
C ASP A 32 -1.28 -14.94 20.10
N THR A 33 -0.69 -13.96 19.41
CA THR A 33 0.66 -13.40 19.63
C THR A 33 1.83 -14.33 19.28
N THR A 34 1.57 -15.52 18.75
CA THR A 34 2.63 -16.37 18.21
C THR A 34 3.18 -15.79 16.91
N SER A 35 4.48 -15.97 16.68
CA SER A 35 5.14 -15.56 15.45
C SER A 35 5.87 -16.75 14.83
N THR A 36 5.74 -16.91 13.52
CA THR A 36 6.43 -17.96 12.76
C THR A 36 7.17 -17.31 11.59
N ALA A 37 8.44 -17.67 11.41
CA ALA A 37 9.27 -17.17 10.33
C ALA A 37 9.65 -18.27 9.36
N GLY A 38 9.72 -17.94 8.07
CA GLY A 38 10.13 -18.87 7.02
C GLY A 38 9.96 -18.26 5.65
N ARG A 39 10.35 -19.00 4.61
CA ARG A 39 10.13 -18.56 3.24
C ARG A 39 8.65 -18.64 2.89
N LEU A 40 8.03 -17.53 2.47
CA LEU A 40 6.66 -17.58 1.97
C LEU A 40 6.59 -18.39 0.67
N THR A 41 5.69 -19.37 0.62
CA THR A 41 5.52 -20.24 -0.57
C THR A 41 4.14 -20.14 -1.20
N ALA A 42 3.09 -19.95 -0.41
CA ALA A 42 1.74 -19.78 -0.91
C ALA A 42 0.87 -18.99 0.07
N ILE A 43 -0.12 -18.28 -0.48
CA ILE A 43 -1.28 -17.77 0.27
C ILE A 43 -2.54 -18.12 -0.50
N THR A 44 -3.49 -18.72 0.19
CA THR A 44 -4.84 -19.02 -0.31
C THR A 44 -5.89 -18.26 0.50
N ASP A 45 -7.15 -18.50 0.19
CA ASP A 45 -8.28 -18.04 1.00
C ASP A 45 -8.36 -18.71 2.38
N GLN A 46 -7.68 -19.84 2.60
CA GLN A 46 -7.74 -20.58 3.86
C GLN A 46 -6.45 -20.51 4.67
N ALA A 47 -5.29 -20.40 4.03
CA ALA A 47 -4.01 -20.57 4.72
C ALA A 47 -2.85 -19.77 4.12
N ILE A 48 -1.85 -19.54 4.98
CA ILE A 48 -0.52 -19.06 4.63
C ILE A 48 0.46 -20.21 4.82
N VAL A 49 1.33 -20.43 3.83
CA VAL A 49 2.28 -21.55 3.82
C VAL A 49 3.71 -21.03 3.82
N LEU A 50 4.45 -21.38 4.87
CA LEU A 50 5.86 -21.07 5.03
C LEU A 50 6.72 -22.33 4.87
N SER A 51 7.95 -22.17 4.39
CA SER A 51 8.99 -23.20 4.35
C SER A 51 10.18 -22.74 5.18
N GLY A 52 10.48 -23.43 6.27
CA GLY A 52 11.56 -23.11 7.19
C GLY A 52 12.49 -24.29 7.46
N ALA A 53 13.34 -24.17 8.49
CA ALA A 53 14.26 -25.23 8.91
C ALA A 53 13.54 -26.50 9.40
N GLU A 54 12.35 -26.35 9.97
CA GLU A 54 11.48 -27.44 10.45
C GLU A 54 10.60 -28.03 9.33
N GLY A 55 10.81 -27.61 8.09
CA GLY A 55 10.01 -28.02 6.93
C GLY A 55 8.86 -27.06 6.63
N LYS A 56 7.78 -27.62 6.08
CA LYS A 56 6.62 -26.86 5.61
C LYS A 56 5.65 -26.63 6.77
N GLN A 57 5.33 -25.37 7.04
CA GLN A 57 4.37 -24.95 8.05
C GLN A 57 3.14 -24.32 7.37
N THR A 58 1.95 -24.67 7.85
CA THR A 58 0.68 -24.15 7.34
C THR A 58 -0.06 -23.46 8.47
N ILE A 59 -0.33 -22.17 8.29
CA ILE A 59 -0.98 -21.31 9.28
C ILE A 59 -2.35 -20.93 8.72
N ALA A 60 -3.42 -21.10 9.49
CA ALA A 60 -4.75 -20.71 9.04
C ALA A 60 -4.82 -19.18 8.86
N ARG A 61 -5.39 -18.72 7.74
CA ARG A 61 -5.53 -17.29 7.45
C ARG A 61 -6.38 -16.59 8.51
N ALA A 62 -7.39 -17.29 9.03
CA ALA A 62 -8.27 -16.78 10.09
C ALA A 62 -7.54 -16.54 11.43
N ASP A 63 -6.39 -17.17 11.64
CA ASP A 63 -5.57 -17.00 12.85
C ASP A 63 -4.44 -15.97 12.64
N THR A 64 -4.27 -15.46 11.42
CA THR A 64 -3.21 -14.52 11.08
C THR A 64 -3.64 -13.07 11.29
N ALA A 65 -2.88 -12.31 12.07
CA ALA A 65 -3.06 -10.86 12.18
C ALA A 65 -2.27 -10.12 11.09
N GLN A 66 -1.01 -10.52 10.87
CA GLN A 66 -0.11 -9.83 9.95
C GLN A 66 0.88 -10.79 9.31
N LEU A 67 1.20 -10.55 8.04
CA LEU A 67 2.35 -11.12 7.34
C LEU A 67 3.33 -9.99 7.03
N VAL A 68 4.58 -10.12 7.46
CA VAL A 68 5.66 -9.16 7.22
C VAL A 68 6.68 -9.77 6.26
N LEU A 69 6.99 -9.05 5.19
CA LEU A 69 7.98 -9.41 4.17
C LEU A 69 9.16 -8.45 4.17
N ALA A 70 8.89 -7.17 4.45
CA ALA A 70 9.87 -6.11 4.55
C ALA A 70 9.34 -4.95 5.42
N GLU A 71 10.21 -3.98 5.68
CA GLU A 71 9.80 -2.73 6.32
C GLU A 71 9.02 -1.85 5.33
N SER A 72 7.91 -1.27 5.80
CA SER A 72 7.13 -0.29 5.04
C SER A 72 7.52 1.12 5.49
N LYS A 73 7.76 2.01 4.53
CA LYS A 73 8.00 3.42 4.83
C LYS A 73 6.70 4.11 5.24
N ASP A 74 6.78 5.11 6.11
CA ASP A 74 5.63 5.99 6.37
C ASP A 74 5.48 6.98 5.20
N LEU A 75 4.50 6.72 4.33
CA LEU A 75 4.20 7.55 3.17
C LEU A 75 3.91 9.01 3.56
N SER A 76 3.27 9.23 4.71
CA SER A 76 2.84 10.55 5.15
C SER A 76 4.00 11.47 5.53
N ARG A 77 5.16 10.90 5.84
CA ARG A 77 6.37 11.61 6.30
C ARG A 77 7.41 11.83 5.20
N GLN A 78 7.17 11.35 3.97
CA GLN A 78 8.11 11.51 2.86
C GLN A 78 7.95 12.89 2.19
N PRO A 79 9.00 13.75 2.18
CA PRO A 79 8.92 15.06 1.54
C PRO A 79 8.73 14.96 0.02
N GLY A 80 7.92 15.86 -0.55
CA GLY A 80 7.68 15.97 -2.00
C GLY A 80 6.97 14.76 -2.63
N ARG A 81 6.55 13.78 -1.82
CA ARG A 81 5.90 12.57 -2.32
C ARG A 81 4.44 12.84 -2.65
N GLN A 82 4.08 12.78 -3.93
CA GLN A 82 2.68 12.83 -4.34
C GLN A 82 1.94 11.59 -3.84
N VAL A 83 0.70 11.78 -3.39
CA VAL A 83 -0.16 10.70 -2.89
C VAL A 83 -1.55 10.85 -3.46
N VAL A 84 -2.08 9.77 -4.02
CA VAL A 84 -3.48 9.66 -4.42
C VAL A 84 -4.23 8.91 -3.33
N VAL A 85 -5.31 9.51 -2.84
CA VAL A 85 -6.21 8.90 -1.87
C VAL A 85 -7.52 8.54 -2.55
N THR A 86 -7.88 7.25 -2.56
CA THR A 86 -9.12 6.78 -3.19
C THR A 86 -10.34 7.09 -2.31
N ALA A 87 -11.52 6.98 -2.90
CA ALA A 87 -12.79 7.09 -2.18
C ALA A 87 -12.93 6.03 -1.07
N ALA A 88 -12.33 4.85 -1.22
CA ALA A 88 -12.35 3.80 -0.18
C ALA A 88 -11.27 3.97 0.89
N GLY A 89 -10.40 4.97 0.75
CA GLY A 89 -9.37 5.27 1.73
C GLY A 89 -8.01 4.64 1.50
N ASP A 90 -7.79 4.01 0.34
CA ASP A 90 -6.44 3.60 -0.07
C ASP A 90 -5.56 4.85 -0.20
N GLU A 91 -4.33 4.80 0.33
CA GLU A 91 -3.33 5.86 0.18
C GLU A 91 -2.17 5.33 -0.66
N LEU A 92 -1.99 5.85 -1.87
CA LEU A 92 -1.00 5.33 -2.81
C LEU A 92 0.04 6.37 -3.16
N ALA A 93 1.31 5.99 -3.04
CA ALA A 93 2.41 6.76 -3.59
C ALA A 93 2.22 6.92 -5.09
N ALA A 94 2.42 8.15 -5.57
CA ALA A 94 2.21 8.50 -6.95
C ALA A 94 3.39 9.29 -7.51
N ALA A 95 3.55 9.17 -8.83
CA ALA A 95 4.37 10.03 -9.65
C ALA A 95 3.57 10.38 -10.91
N ASN A 96 3.90 11.51 -11.55
CA ASN A 96 3.30 11.94 -12.80
C ASN A 96 1.76 11.98 -12.75
N VAL A 97 1.18 12.46 -11.64
CA VAL A 97 -0.28 12.57 -11.50
C VAL A 97 -0.84 13.50 -12.58
N ARG A 98 -1.80 13.00 -13.35
CA ARG A 98 -2.50 13.73 -14.41
C ARG A 98 -4.00 13.56 -14.25
N VAL A 99 -4.74 14.60 -14.57
CA VAL A 99 -6.20 14.56 -14.67
C VAL A 99 -6.62 15.08 -16.03
N SER A 100 -7.37 14.28 -16.78
CA SER A 100 -8.01 14.68 -18.03
C SER A 100 -9.23 13.79 -18.27
N ASP A 101 -10.22 14.28 -19.01
CA ASP A 101 -11.35 13.48 -19.49
C ASP A 101 -12.10 12.72 -18.38
N GLY A 102 -12.21 13.33 -17.20
CA GLY A 102 -12.86 12.73 -16.03
C GLY A 102 -12.09 11.58 -15.38
N LYS A 103 -10.79 11.43 -15.69
CA LYS A 103 -9.92 10.37 -15.19
C LYS A 103 -8.68 10.92 -14.51
N VAL A 104 -8.21 10.23 -13.48
CA VAL A 104 -6.92 10.43 -12.81
C VAL A 104 -5.99 9.32 -13.25
N ARG A 105 -4.80 9.69 -13.74
CA ARG A 105 -3.72 8.77 -14.13
C ARG A 105 -2.46 9.07 -13.35
N TRP A 106 -1.73 8.03 -12.95
CA TRP A 106 -0.43 8.20 -12.29
C TRP A 106 0.40 6.92 -12.38
N GLU A 107 1.68 7.04 -12.06
CA GLU A 107 2.59 5.92 -11.87
C GLU A 107 2.71 5.61 -10.38
N SER A 108 2.35 4.40 -9.98
CA SER A 108 2.49 3.89 -8.62
C SER A 108 3.70 2.95 -8.54
N PRO A 109 4.63 3.16 -7.58
CA PRO A 109 5.73 2.20 -7.37
C PRO A 109 5.20 0.78 -7.08
N LEU A 110 4.11 0.67 -6.31
CA LEU A 110 3.44 -0.58 -5.99
C LEU A 110 2.69 -1.19 -7.19
N LEU A 111 1.88 -0.40 -7.90
CA LEU A 111 0.88 -0.91 -8.87
C LEU A 111 1.28 -0.76 -10.35
N GLY A 112 2.34 -0.02 -10.66
CA GLY A 112 2.62 0.40 -12.04
C GLY A 112 1.72 1.57 -12.47
N GLU A 113 1.37 1.63 -13.75
CA GLU A 113 0.45 2.65 -14.27
C GLU A 113 -0.98 2.38 -13.77
N VAL A 114 -1.63 3.41 -13.24
CA VAL A 114 -3.01 3.33 -12.74
C VAL A 114 -3.86 4.43 -13.38
N GLU A 115 -5.07 4.06 -13.78
CA GLU A 115 -6.12 4.95 -14.24
C GLU A 115 -7.39 4.70 -13.43
N LEU A 116 -7.99 5.75 -12.87
CA LEU A 116 -9.28 5.72 -12.20
C LEU A 116 -10.19 6.86 -12.67
N PRO A 117 -11.52 6.71 -12.62
CA PRO A 117 -12.42 7.84 -12.68
C PRO A 117 -12.12 8.86 -11.57
N VAL A 118 -12.25 10.15 -11.84
CA VAL A 118 -12.11 11.23 -10.83
C VAL A 118 -13.02 10.98 -9.63
N ALA A 119 -14.23 10.46 -9.84
CA ALA A 119 -15.17 10.12 -8.78
C ALA A 119 -14.67 9.03 -7.81
N SER A 120 -13.67 8.24 -8.19
CA SER A 120 -13.05 7.22 -7.33
C SER A 120 -11.87 7.75 -6.53
N VAL A 121 -11.52 9.03 -6.68
CA VAL A 121 -10.44 9.70 -5.98
C VAL A 121 -11.03 10.74 -5.03
N ARG A 122 -10.57 10.72 -3.78
CA ARG A 122 -11.00 11.63 -2.72
C ARG A 122 -10.08 12.83 -2.60
N THR A 123 -8.77 12.59 -2.64
CA THR A 123 -7.77 13.65 -2.46
C THR A 123 -6.55 13.35 -3.32
N LEU A 124 -6.03 14.38 -3.97
CA LEU A 124 -4.70 14.41 -4.56
C LEU A 124 -3.81 15.26 -3.65
N TYR A 125 -2.80 14.65 -3.02
CA TYR A 125 -1.75 15.39 -2.33
C TYR A 125 -0.58 15.60 -3.29
N LEU A 126 -0.20 16.86 -3.46
CA LEU A 126 0.82 17.33 -4.39
C LEU A 126 1.85 18.20 -3.62
N PRO A 127 2.51 17.67 -2.59
CA PRO A 127 3.45 18.44 -1.78
C PRO A 127 4.59 19.01 -2.63
N ALA A 128 5.02 20.23 -2.29
CA ALA A 128 6.33 20.73 -2.71
C ALA A 128 7.46 19.87 -2.12
N ALA A 129 8.68 19.99 -2.66
CA ALA A 129 9.82 19.15 -2.31
C ALA A 129 10.15 19.11 -0.79
N ASN A 130 9.86 20.19 -0.06
CA ASN A 130 10.10 20.33 1.38
C ASN A 130 8.85 20.07 2.24
N GLN A 131 7.71 19.72 1.64
CA GLN A 131 6.45 19.47 2.34
C GLN A 131 6.16 17.98 2.44
N THR A 132 5.48 17.58 3.52
CA THR A 132 5.00 16.21 3.72
C THR A 132 3.48 16.16 3.67
N VAL A 133 2.92 15.01 3.31
CA VAL A 133 1.46 14.82 3.31
C VAL A 133 0.88 14.96 4.72
N ALA A 134 1.61 14.55 5.76
CA ALA A 134 1.20 14.74 7.15
C ALA A 134 0.98 16.23 7.48
N ALA A 135 1.91 17.11 7.11
CA ALA A 135 1.78 18.55 7.34
C ALA A 135 0.59 19.15 6.56
N ILE A 136 0.42 18.75 5.30
CA ILE A 136 -0.72 19.17 4.48
C ILE A 136 -2.04 18.74 5.12
N ARG A 137 -2.15 17.49 5.57
CA ARG A 137 -3.36 16.94 6.19
C ARG A 137 -3.76 17.70 7.46
N THR A 138 -2.79 18.09 8.29
CA THR A 138 -3.05 18.93 9.48
C THR A 138 -3.71 20.24 9.07
N HIS A 139 -3.13 20.97 8.11
CA HIS A 139 -3.72 22.22 7.60
C HIS A 139 -5.12 22.01 7.01
N LEU A 140 -5.34 20.97 6.20
CA LEU A 140 -6.66 20.74 5.59
C LEU A 140 -7.75 20.47 6.63
N THR A 141 -7.38 19.82 7.75
CA THR A 141 -8.31 19.54 8.86
C THR A 141 -8.76 20.84 9.53
N GLU A 142 -7.87 21.81 9.69
CA GLU A 142 -8.15 23.11 10.30
C GLU A 142 -9.05 24.00 9.41
N MET A 143 -8.98 23.84 8.08
CA MET A 143 -9.75 24.65 7.13
C MET A 143 -11.25 24.29 7.06
N LYS A 144 -11.69 23.17 7.67
CA LYS A 144 -13.11 22.73 7.70
C LYS A 144 -13.79 22.73 6.32
N LEU A 145 -13.13 22.15 5.33
CA LEU A 145 -13.60 22.17 3.93
C LEU A 145 -14.89 21.33 3.76
N ASP A 146 -15.80 21.80 2.90
CA ASP A 146 -17.00 21.06 2.48
C ASP A 146 -16.62 19.79 1.72
N ALA A 147 -17.21 18.64 2.10
CA ALA A 147 -16.97 17.36 1.44
C ALA A 147 -17.70 17.22 0.10
N ALA A 148 -18.74 18.02 -0.12
CA ALA A 148 -19.62 17.93 -1.29
C ALA A 148 -19.09 18.70 -2.50
N ARG A 149 -17.97 19.43 -2.37
CA ARG A 149 -17.43 20.28 -3.43
C ARG A 149 -15.97 19.94 -3.71
N ASP A 150 -15.57 20.04 -4.98
CA ASP A 150 -14.14 20.06 -5.29
C ASP A 150 -13.55 21.34 -4.71
N THR A 151 -12.42 21.19 -4.03
CA THR A 151 -11.71 22.28 -3.39
C THR A 151 -10.24 22.20 -3.76
N LEU A 152 -9.76 23.26 -4.41
CA LEU A 152 -8.35 23.47 -4.70
C LEU A 152 -7.70 24.20 -3.52
N ILE A 153 -6.59 23.67 -3.01
CA ILE A 153 -5.83 24.29 -1.92
C ILE A 153 -4.62 24.98 -2.54
N VAL A 154 -4.55 26.30 -2.41
CA VAL A 154 -3.49 27.11 -3.01
C VAL A 154 -2.65 27.75 -1.91
N ALA A 155 -1.34 27.46 -1.93
CA ALA A 155 -0.36 28.08 -1.06
C ALA A 155 0.04 29.45 -1.62
N LYS A 156 -0.24 30.52 -0.88
CA LYS A 156 0.27 31.88 -1.18
C LYS A 156 1.68 32.08 -0.61
N THR A 157 1.92 31.50 0.56
CA THR A 157 3.22 31.38 1.23
C THR A 157 3.27 30.01 1.91
N ALA A 158 4.39 29.69 2.57
CA ALA A 158 4.54 28.42 3.29
C ALA A 158 3.39 28.16 4.30
N ASP A 159 2.97 29.19 5.04
CA ASP A 159 2.00 29.08 6.13
C ASP A 159 0.62 29.72 5.81
N ASN A 160 0.42 30.25 4.60
CA ASN A 160 -0.82 30.91 4.21
C ASN A 160 -1.46 30.21 3.02
N TRP A 161 -2.44 29.36 3.30
CA TRP A 161 -3.17 28.60 2.28
C TRP A 161 -4.61 29.09 2.18
N ILE A 162 -5.12 29.11 0.96
CA ILE A 162 -6.52 29.42 0.69
C ILE A 162 -7.21 28.22 0.04
N ALA A 163 -8.48 28.02 0.39
CA ALA A 163 -9.35 27.05 -0.25
C ALA A 163 -10.17 27.75 -1.34
N VAL A 164 -10.18 27.18 -2.54
CA VAL A 164 -10.94 27.68 -3.69
C VAL A 164 -11.90 26.57 -4.14
N GLU A 165 -13.19 26.78 -3.89
CA GLU A 165 -14.24 25.86 -4.32
C GLU A 165 -14.53 26.02 -5.82
N GLY A 166 -14.82 24.92 -6.51
CA GLY A 166 -15.10 24.91 -7.95
C GLY A 166 -15.11 23.51 -8.51
N VAL A 167 -14.63 23.32 -9.74
CA VAL A 167 -14.59 22.01 -10.40
C VAL A 167 -13.22 21.75 -11.00
N LEU A 168 -12.60 20.62 -10.66
CA LEU A 168 -11.34 20.22 -11.25
C LEU A 168 -11.54 19.85 -12.73
N LYS A 169 -10.75 20.48 -13.63
CA LYS A 169 -10.81 20.21 -15.06
C LYS A 169 -9.63 19.37 -15.53
N ALA A 170 -8.42 19.75 -15.14
CA ALA A 170 -7.21 19.05 -15.53
C ALA A 170 -6.07 19.24 -14.51
N VAL A 171 -5.18 18.27 -14.46
CA VAL A 171 -3.90 18.32 -13.74
C VAL A 171 -2.83 17.86 -14.69
N THR A 172 -1.77 18.65 -14.80
CA THR A 172 -0.56 18.38 -15.58
C THR A 172 0.65 18.58 -14.68
N ALA A 173 1.86 18.36 -15.21
CA ALA A 173 3.08 18.53 -14.43
C ALA A 173 3.31 19.99 -13.98
N ASP A 174 2.90 20.97 -14.80
CA ASP A 174 3.14 22.39 -14.57
C ASP A 174 1.90 23.15 -14.11
N LYS A 175 0.69 22.68 -14.48
CA LYS A 175 -0.55 23.44 -14.25
C LYS A 175 -1.70 22.57 -13.77
N ILE A 176 -2.57 23.22 -12.98
CA ILE A 176 -3.89 22.71 -12.60
C ILE A 176 -4.94 23.65 -13.18
N SER A 177 -5.86 23.09 -13.98
CA SER A 177 -6.99 23.81 -14.54
C SER A 177 -8.24 23.55 -13.71
N PHE A 178 -8.89 24.64 -13.30
CA PHE A 178 -9.99 24.61 -12.36
C PHE A 178 -11.07 25.62 -12.78
N ARG A 179 -12.33 25.20 -12.81
CA ARG A 179 -13.45 26.10 -13.10
C ARG A 179 -13.90 26.78 -11.83
N TRP A 180 -13.86 28.12 -11.81
CA TRP A 180 -14.26 28.95 -10.68
C TRP A 180 -15.11 30.12 -11.17
N LYS A 181 -16.32 30.28 -10.60
CA LYS A 181 -17.29 31.31 -11.00
C LYS A 181 -17.50 31.36 -12.52
N ASP A 182 -17.85 30.21 -13.10
CA ASP A 182 -18.10 30.02 -14.53
C ASP A 182 -16.94 30.34 -15.49
N SER A 183 -15.74 30.54 -14.95
CA SER A 183 -14.52 30.78 -15.73
C SER A 183 -13.46 29.74 -15.44
N ASP A 184 -12.79 29.26 -16.49
CA ASP A 184 -11.66 28.34 -16.33
C ASP A 184 -10.40 29.13 -15.95
N ARG A 185 -9.70 28.68 -14.90
CA ARG A 185 -8.46 29.26 -14.40
C ARG A 185 -7.36 28.22 -14.46
N ALA A 186 -6.14 28.64 -14.78
CA ALA A 186 -4.95 27.82 -14.69
C ALA A 186 -4.06 28.36 -13.55
N ILE A 187 -3.65 27.47 -12.66
CA ILE A 187 -2.79 27.76 -11.51
C ILE A 187 -1.54 26.88 -11.63
N ALA A 188 -0.38 27.41 -11.22
CA ALA A 188 0.86 26.65 -11.24
C ALA A 188 0.80 25.49 -10.25
N ALA A 189 1.13 24.28 -10.69
CA ALA A 189 0.96 23.05 -9.90
C ALA A 189 1.79 23.03 -8.62
N ASP A 190 2.96 23.68 -8.62
CA ASP A 190 3.86 23.81 -7.47
C ASP A 190 3.29 24.69 -6.34
N THR A 191 2.28 25.52 -6.63
CA THR A 191 1.55 26.32 -5.63
C THR A 191 0.36 25.60 -5.03
N VAL A 192 0.03 24.38 -5.48
CA VAL A 192 -1.15 23.64 -5.05
C VAL A 192 -0.74 22.40 -4.25
N PRO A 193 -0.67 22.47 -2.91
CA PRO A 193 -0.31 21.31 -2.09
C PRO A 193 -1.35 20.18 -2.12
N ALA A 194 -2.61 20.48 -2.41
CA ALA A 194 -3.66 19.46 -2.48
C ALA A 194 -4.86 19.87 -3.33
N VAL A 195 -5.54 18.84 -3.86
CA VAL A 195 -6.88 18.94 -4.42
C VAL A 195 -7.78 17.96 -3.67
N ARG A 196 -8.80 18.47 -2.98
CA ARG A 196 -9.88 17.64 -2.43
C ARG A 196 -10.99 17.56 -3.46
N LEU A 197 -11.41 16.36 -3.81
CA LEU A 197 -12.50 16.13 -4.74
C LEU A 197 -13.80 15.91 -3.97
N ALA A 198 -14.91 16.31 -4.57
CA ALA A 198 -16.23 15.99 -4.07
C ALA A 198 -16.36 14.47 -3.99
N ALA A 199 -16.54 13.95 -2.78
CA ALA A 199 -16.72 12.52 -2.58
C ALA A 199 -18.18 12.17 -2.89
N LEU A 200 -18.41 11.31 -3.87
CA LEU A 200 -19.67 10.59 -3.91
C LEU A 200 -19.66 9.62 -2.73
N GLU A 201 -20.69 9.69 -1.87
CA GLU A 201 -20.87 8.70 -0.81
C GLU A 201 -20.91 7.31 -1.44
N THR A 202 -19.79 6.61 -1.32
CA THR A 202 -19.67 5.24 -1.78
C THR A 202 -19.85 4.37 -0.55
N PRO A 203 -20.82 3.45 -0.52
CA PRO A 203 -20.99 2.53 0.59
C PRO A 203 -19.65 1.87 0.93
N ALA A 204 -19.31 1.85 2.22
CA ALA A 204 -18.09 1.20 2.68
C ALA A 204 -18.14 -0.27 2.26
N VAL A 205 -17.25 -0.65 1.36
CA VAL A 205 -17.11 -2.04 0.93
C VAL A 205 -16.26 -2.76 1.99
N PRO A 206 -16.73 -3.87 2.57
CA PRO A 206 -15.91 -4.66 3.48
C PRO A 206 -14.61 -5.11 2.81
N SER A 207 -13.49 -4.91 3.49
CA SER A 207 -12.17 -5.45 3.12
C SER A 207 -11.80 -6.59 4.05
N ALA A 208 -11.12 -7.60 3.50
CA ALA A 208 -10.50 -8.69 4.25
C ALA A 208 -9.14 -8.27 4.84
N GLY A 209 -8.58 -7.15 4.37
CA GLY A 209 -7.31 -6.63 4.88
C GLY A 209 -6.75 -5.51 4.00
N THR A 210 -5.49 -5.21 4.24
CA THR A 210 -4.72 -4.16 3.55
C THR A 210 -3.34 -4.69 3.16
N VAL A 211 -2.96 -4.49 1.91
CA VAL A 211 -1.59 -4.63 1.42
C VAL A 211 -0.83 -3.35 1.72
N LEU A 212 0.35 -3.45 2.31
CA LEU A 212 1.28 -2.35 2.50
C LEU A 212 2.48 -2.52 1.57
N GLY A 213 2.76 -1.50 0.76
CA GLY A 213 3.93 -1.44 -0.10
C GLY A 213 5.19 -1.03 0.66
N VAL A 214 6.36 -1.37 0.12
CA VAL A 214 7.67 -0.90 0.62
C VAL A 214 7.80 0.63 0.48
N ASP A 215 7.10 1.22 -0.49
CA ASP A 215 6.99 2.67 -0.70
C ASP A 215 6.10 3.39 0.33
N GLY A 216 5.36 2.64 1.16
CA GLY A 216 4.39 3.14 2.11
C GLY A 216 2.95 3.21 1.58
N SER A 217 2.72 2.80 0.33
CA SER A 217 1.37 2.68 -0.23
C SER A 217 0.53 1.69 0.58
N SER A 218 -0.77 1.94 0.67
CA SER A 218 -1.75 1.07 1.30
C SER A 218 -2.91 0.80 0.35
N LEU A 219 -3.24 -0.48 0.16
CA LEU A 219 -4.30 -0.92 -0.74
C LEU A 219 -5.19 -1.96 -0.04
N ALA A 220 -6.46 -1.63 0.15
CA ALA A 220 -7.44 -2.55 0.67
C ALA A 220 -7.70 -3.70 -0.31
N PHE A 221 -7.95 -4.89 0.22
CA PHE A 221 -8.29 -6.07 -0.58
C PHE A 221 -9.50 -6.83 -0.03
N ARG A 222 -10.27 -7.46 -0.92
CA ARG A 222 -11.33 -8.43 -0.58
C ARG A 222 -10.79 -9.85 -0.54
N SER A 223 -9.89 -10.17 -1.46
CA SER A 223 -9.19 -11.44 -1.53
C SER A 223 -7.78 -11.22 -2.04
N LEU A 224 -6.87 -12.09 -1.64
CA LEU A 224 -5.52 -12.13 -2.14
C LEU A 224 -5.05 -13.58 -2.22
N THR A 225 -4.28 -13.88 -3.25
CA THR A 225 -3.54 -15.13 -3.39
C THR A 225 -2.08 -14.82 -3.66
N PHE A 226 -1.20 -15.74 -3.30
CA PHE A 226 0.24 -15.64 -3.57
C PHE A 226 0.76 -16.95 -4.14
N ALA A 227 1.43 -16.87 -5.29
CA ALA A 227 2.16 -17.96 -5.93
C ALA A 227 3.25 -17.37 -6.82
N ASP A 228 4.36 -18.09 -6.98
CA ASP A 228 5.46 -17.71 -7.90
C ASP A 228 5.95 -16.26 -7.73
N ASP A 229 6.12 -15.82 -6.48
CA ASP A 229 6.56 -14.46 -6.12
C ASP A 229 5.63 -13.33 -6.55
N VAL A 230 4.37 -13.66 -6.82
CA VAL A 230 3.35 -12.74 -7.30
C VAL A 230 2.13 -12.77 -6.38
N PHE A 231 1.72 -11.58 -5.93
CA PHE A 231 0.42 -11.38 -5.30
C PHE A 231 -0.63 -11.06 -6.35
N VAL A 232 -1.77 -11.73 -6.27
CA VAL A 232 -2.97 -11.35 -7.00
C VAL A 232 -3.98 -10.85 -6.00
N VAL A 233 -4.37 -9.58 -6.13
CA VAL A 233 -5.19 -8.84 -5.18
C VAL A 233 -6.48 -8.41 -5.86
N GLU A 234 -7.61 -8.64 -5.20
CA GLU A 234 -8.89 -8.04 -5.60
C GLU A 234 -9.18 -6.82 -4.74
N SER A 235 -8.90 -5.63 -5.29
CA SER A 235 -9.15 -4.35 -4.62
C SER A 235 -10.60 -3.90 -4.81
N PRO A 236 -11.27 -3.38 -3.76
CA PRO A 236 -12.59 -2.77 -3.88
C PRO A 236 -12.69 -1.64 -4.91
N THR A 237 -11.62 -0.86 -5.07
CA THR A 237 -11.58 0.35 -5.91
C THR A 237 -10.87 0.14 -7.24
N MET A 238 -9.91 -0.78 -7.28
CA MET A 238 -9.05 -0.98 -8.45
C MET A 238 -9.30 -2.30 -9.19
N GLY A 239 -10.17 -3.16 -8.66
CA GLY A 239 -10.38 -4.51 -9.16
C GLY A 239 -9.12 -5.38 -9.04
N ARG A 240 -8.96 -6.31 -9.98
CA ARG A 240 -7.85 -7.26 -9.98
C ARG A 240 -6.52 -6.57 -10.28
N ARG A 241 -5.54 -6.80 -9.42
CA ARG A 241 -4.18 -6.28 -9.54
C ARG A 241 -3.16 -7.38 -9.25
N THR A 242 -2.04 -7.29 -9.96
CA THR A 242 -0.90 -8.20 -9.81
C THR A 242 0.26 -7.40 -9.23
N LEU A 243 0.83 -7.85 -8.12
CA LEU A 243 1.92 -7.16 -7.42
C LEU A 243 3.13 -8.08 -7.32
N ASP A 244 4.31 -7.54 -7.58
CA ASP A 244 5.57 -8.20 -7.29
C ASP A 244 5.77 -8.26 -5.77
N ALA A 245 6.11 -9.43 -5.22
CA ALA A 245 6.34 -9.61 -3.79
C ALA A 245 7.41 -8.67 -3.22
N ARG A 246 8.42 -8.30 -4.02
CA ARG A 246 9.49 -7.38 -3.62
C ARG A 246 8.99 -5.95 -3.37
N LYS A 247 7.79 -5.62 -3.85
CA LYS A 247 7.15 -4.33 -3.63
C LYS A 247 6.21 -4.34 -2.43
N VAL A 248 5.89 -5.51 -1.89
CA VAL A 248 5.00 -5.67 -0.73
C VAL A 248 5.84 -5.76 0.53
N ALA A 249 5.57 -4.86 1.48
CA ALA A 249 6.19 -4.87 2.80
C ALA A 249 5.43 -5.74 3.78
N ALA A 250 4.10 -5.65 3.80
CA ALA A 250 3.28 -6.43 4.71
C ALA A 250 1.85 -6.62 4.19
N LEU A 251 1.17 -7.64 4.71
CA LEU A 251 -0.27 -7.81 4.63
C LEU A 251 -0.84 -7.71 6.04
N ARG A 252 -1.84 -6.85 6.24
CA ARG A 252 -2.60 -6.76 7.49
C ARG A 252 -3.96 -7.35 7.24
N PHE A 253 -4.29 -8.44 7.93
CA PHE A 253 -5.59 -9.09 7.79
C PHE A 253 -6.57 -8.47 8.78
N ARG A 254 -7.80 -8.28 8.33
CA ARG A 254 -8.90 -7.89 9.21
C ARG A 254 -9.48 -9.16 9.80
N SER A 255 -9.28 -9.35 11.10
CA SER A 255 -9.95 -10.40 11.84
C SER A 255 -11.32 -9.92 12.31
N ASP A 256 -12.33 -10.77 12.18
CA ASP A 256 -13.62 -10.64 12.84
C ASP A 256 -13.64 -11.28 14.24
N ARG A 257 -12.59 -12.04 14.59
CA ARG A 257 -12.43 -12.59 15.93
C ARG A 257 -12.10 -11.46 16.90
N VAL A 258 -13.02 -11.22 17.81
CA VAL A 258 -12.81 -10.42 19.00
C VAL A 258 -12.33 -11.38 20.09
N THR A 259 -11.04 -11.36 20.42
CA THR A 259 -10.54 -12.06 21.60
C THR A 259 -10.92 -11.24 22.83
N ASP A 260 -11.58 -11.86 23.80
CA ASP A 260 -11.85 -11.21 25.07
C ASP A 260 -10.52 -10.95 25.80
N LEU A 261 -10.33 -9.72 26.29
CA LEU A 261 -9.15 -9.36 27.07
C LEU A 261 -9.02 -10.22 28.34
N GLY A 262 -10.13 -10.77 28.85
CA GLY A 262 -10.13 -11.69 29.99
C GLY A 262 -9.49 -13.06 29.72
N GLU A 263 -9.34 -13.46 28.45
CA GLU A 263 -8.70 -14.73 28.06
C GLU A 263 -7.18 -14.58 27.84
N LEU A 264 -6.68 -13.35 27.76
CA LEU A 264 -5.25 -13.10 27.60
C LEU A 264 -4.54 -13.27 28.94
N THR A 265 -3.53 -14.14 28.99
CA THR A 265 -2.66 -14.27 30.16
C THR A 265 -1.69 -13.07 30.19
N PRO A 266 -1.74 -12.19 31.21
CA PRO A 266 -0.89 -11.01 31.27
C PRO A 266 0.59 -11.40 31.32
N THR A 267 1.37 -10.94 30.35
CA THR A 267 2.76 -11.38 30.23
C THR A 267 3.74 -10.56 31.08
N ARG A 268 3.35 -9.37 31.55
CA ARG A 268 4.02 -8.55 32.59
C ARG A 268 3.26 -7.24 32.80
N VAL A 269 2.99 -6.89 34.05
CA VAL A 269 2.64 -5.50 34.43
C VAL A 269 3.96 -4.80 34.74
N ILE A 270 4.29 -3.75 33.99
CA ILE A 270 5.46 -2.88 34.25
C ILE A 270 5.00 -1.70 35.09
#